data_AF-A0A1J5MGF1-F1
#
_entry.id   AF-A0A1J5MGF1-F1
#
_cell.length_a   1.000
_cell.length_b   1.000
_cell.length_c   1.000
_cell.angle_alpha   90.00
_cell.angle_beta   90.00
_cell.angle_gamma   90.00
#
_symmetry.space_group_name_H-M   'P 1'
#
loop_
_entity.id
_entity.type
_entity.pdbx_description
1 polymer ?
#
loop_
_entity_poly.entity_id
_entity_poly.type
_entity_poly.pdbx_seq_one_letter_code
_entity_poly.pdbx_strand_id
1 'polypeptide(L)'
;MAANLPANATGKTIANFDLSDPATYNHSTSITIYDSLGEAHVQTSYFVKDDTTPNQWAMFTAVDGTKVDAVAPTTNLTAATAGTAHVGAIVNFNNSGVYQQPANPDIVLQPLGTPGAGVYSSGADGTQNVNVRLENPTQFSSGFEVTSLEQDGLTVGRLTGVEIGPDGLVKATYSNGSSQPLGRVAMARFRNEQGLTQIGNTSWKASQGSGEPLAGEGDSGTFGTIKSAALEQANVDLTTELVDLIAAQRNFQANSRALEVNQTLSQTILQIR
;
A
#
# COMPACT_ATOMS: atom_id res chain seq x y z
N MET A 1 -0.29 16.05 -11.80
CA MET A 1 -1.63 16.60 -12.12
C MET A 1 -1.79 16.77 -13.61
N ALA A 2 -2.99 16.56 -14.14
CA ALA A 2 -3.36 16.85 -15.53
C ALA A 2 -4.59 17.76 -15.55
N ALA A 3 -4.63 18.71 -16.48
CA ALA A 3 -5.73 19.65 -16.62
C ALA A 3 -5.85 20.16 -18.06
N ASN A 4 -7.06 20.55 -18.45
CA ASN A 4 -7.33 21.33 -19.65
C ASN A 4 -7.34 22.83 -19.30
N LEU A 5 -6.45 23.60 -19.94
CA LEU A 5 -6.39 25.06 -19.85
C LEU A 5 -7.16 25.70 -21.01
N PRO A 6 -8.13 26.61 -20.77
CA PRO A 6 -8.97 27.14 -21.82
C PRO A 6 -8.20 27.99 -22.85
N ALA A 7 -8.14 27.54 -24.10
CA ALA A 7 -7.51 28.30 -25.18
C ALA A 7 -8.14 29.69 -25.38
N ASN A 8 -9.44 29.83 -25.11
CA ASN A 8 -10.20 31.07 -25.23
C ASN A 8 -10.12 31.99 -23.98
N ALA A 9 -9.37 31.62 -22.94
CA ALA A 9 -9.19 32.48 -21.77
C ALA A 9 -8.55 33.83 -22.17
N THR A 10 -8.97 34.91 -21.51
CA THR A 10 -8.34 36.23 -21.65
C THR A 10 -6.94 36.19 -21.03
N GLY A 11 -5.93 36.62 -21.79
CA GLY A 11 -4.57 36.77 -21.28
C GLY A 11 -4.49 37.82 -20.17
N LYS A 12 -3.52 37.65 -19.27
CA LYS A 12 -3.23 38.55 -18.16
C LYS A 12 -1.72 38.76 -18.06
N THR A 13 -1.33 39.94 -17.62
CA THR A 13 0.09 40.26 -17.40
C THR A 13 0.62 39.46 -16.22
N ILE A 14 1.51 38.49 -16.49
CA ILE A 14 2.11 37.59 -15.48
C ILE A 14 2.74 38.36 -14.31
N ALA A 15 3.37 39.50 -14.59
CA ALA A 15 4.03 40.34 -13.59
C ALA A 15 3.08 40.88 -12.51
N ASN A 16 1.78 40.97 -12.78
CA ASN A 16 0.77 41.50 -11.88
C ASN A 16 0.10 40.41 -11.02
N PHE A 17 0.55 39.16 -11.10
CA PHE A 17 -0.05 38.07 -10.34
C PHE A 17 0.00 38.33 -8.82
N ASP A 18 -1.16 38.23 -8.18
CA ASP A 18 -1.33 38.28 -6.74
C ASP A 18 -2.36 37.25 -6.25
N LEU A 19 -2.02 36.54 -5.18
CA LEU A 19 -2.85 35.44 -4.66
C LEU A 19 -4.15 35.96 -4.05
N SER A 20 -4.13 37.19 -3.50
CA SER A 20 -5.30 37.83 -2.91
C SER A 20 -6.25 38.45 -3.93
N ASP A 21 -5.82 38.68 -5.17
CA ASP A 21 -6.64 39.32 -6.19
C ASP A 21 -7.07 38.32 -7.27
N PRO A 22 -8.34 37.86 -7.27
CA PRO A 22 -8.86 36.93 -8.27
C PRO A 22 -8.86 37.51 -9.70
N ALA A 23 -8.72 38.82 -9.87
CA ALA A 23 -8.59 39.43 -11.19
C ALA A 23 -7.22 39.18 -11.84
N THR A 24 -6.21 38.74 -11.08
CA THR A 24 -4.84 38.60 -11.57
C THR A 24 -4.49 37.20 -12.11
N TYR A 25 -5.35 36.21 -11.88
CA TYR A 25 -5.19 34.84 -12.41
C TYR A 25 -6.45 34.35 -13.11
N ASN A 26 -6.31 33.34 -13.97
CA ASN A 26 -7.45 32.79 -14.73
C ASN A 26 -8.17 31.69 -13.94
N HIS A 27 -7.40 30.73 -13.45
CA HIS A 27 -7.92 29.56 -12.74
C HIS A 27 -6.96 29.14 -11.64
N SER A 28 -7.49 28.46 -10.63
CA SER A 28 -6.70 27.87 -9.56
C SER A 28 -7.25 26.50 -9.20
N THR A 29 -6.37 25.61 -8.76
CA THR A 29 -6.75 24.30 -8.20
C THR A 29 -5.93 24.04 -6.94
N SER A 30 -6.49 23.26 -6.02
CA SER A 30 -5.85 22.98 -4.74
C SER A 30 -5.83 21.49 -4.44
N ILE A 31 -4.75 21.03 -3.82
CA ILE A 31 -4.62 19.67 -3.29
C ILE A 31 -4.08 19.74 -1.86
N THR A 32 -4.50 18.79 -1.02
CA THR A 32 -3.96 18.64 0.33
C THR A 32 -2.66 17.83 0.28
N ILE A 33 -1.57 18.46 0.70
CA ILE A 33 -0.26 17.84 0.91
C ILE A 33 -0.03 17.62 2.42
N TYR A 34 0.96 16.80 2.77
CA TYR A 34 1.30 16.54 4.16
C TYR A 34 2.77 16.87 4.43
N ASP A 35 3.05 17.40 5.62
CA ASP A 35 4.41 17.61 6.09
C ASP A 35 5.04 16.29 6.63
N SER A 36 6.30 16.37 7.04
CA SER A 36 7.02 15.26 7.68
C SER A 36 6.40 14.70 8.98
N LEU A 37 5.53 15.47 9.64
CA LEU A 37 4.82 15.08 10.88
C LEU A 37 3.40 14.58 10.60
N GLY A 38 2.94 14.66 9.34
CA GLY A 38 1.61 14.27 8.89
C GLY A 38 0.53 15.34 9.09
N GLU A 39 0.91 16.59 9.36
CA GLU A 39 0.03 17.76 9.35
C GLU A 39 -0.39 18.07 7.90
N ALA A 40 -1.66 18.42 7.72
CA ALA A 40 -2.25 18.68 6.41
C ALA A 40 -2.09 20.15 6.02
N HIS A 41 -1.54 20.41 4.84
CA HIS A 41 -1.38 21.74 4.26
C HIS A 41 -2.05 21.80 2.89
N VAL A 42 -2.64 22.94 2.53
CA VAL A 42 -3.34 23.11 1.25
C VAL A 42 -2.41 23.78 0.25
N GLN A 43 -1.97 23.01 -0.75
CA GLN A 43 -1.18 23.50 -1.87
C GLN A 43 -2.12 23.96 -2.99
N THR A 44 -2.05 25.23 -3.36
CA THR A 44 -2.82 25.82 -4.45
C THR A 44 -1.92 26.15 -5.63
N SER A 45 -2.26 25.65 -6.80
CA SER A 45 -1.65 26.03 -8.08
C SER A 45 -2.54 27.04 -8.79
N TYR A 46 -1.97 28.19 -9.14
CA TYR A 46 -2.63 29.26 -9.88
C TYR A 46 -2.12 29.28 -11.31
N PHE A 47 -3.04 29.36 -12.28
CA PHE A 47 -2.75 29.41 -13.70
C PHE A 47 -3.10 30.79 -14.26
N VAL A 48 -2.12 31.41 -14.91
CA VAL A 48 -2.23 32.73 -15.54
C VAL A 48 -1.86 32.58 -17.01
N LYS A 49 -2.79 32.89 -17.92
CA LYS A 49 -2.49 32.88 -19.35
C LYS A 49 -1.69 34.13 -19.71
N ASP A 50 -0.57 33.98 -20.40
CA ASP A 50 0.24 35.11 -20.84
C ASP A 50 -0.54 35.96 -21.87
N ASP A 51 -0.53 37.28 -21.70
CA ASP A 51 -1.08 38.25 -22.65
C ASP A 51 -0.08 38.64 -23.75
N THR A 52 1.20 38.35 -23.56
CA THR A 52 2.27 38.68 -24.52
C THR A 52 2.62 37.54 -25.46
N THR A 53 2.64 36.30 -24.95
CA THR A 53 2.99 35.09 -25.73
C THR A 53 1.78 34.18 -25.94
N PRO A 54 1.36 33.91 -27.19
CA PRO A 54 0.30 32.94 -27.45
C PRO A 54 0.64 31.54 -26.94
N ASN A 55 -0.38 30.79 -26.50
CA ASN A 55 -0.25 29.40 -26.04
C ASN A 55 0.73 29.19 -24.88
N GLN A 56 0.96 30.24 -24.08
CA GLN A 56 1.80 30.20 -22.90
C GLN A 56 0.99 30.48 -21.63
N TRP A 57 1.29 29.74 -20.58
CA TRP A 57 0.70 29.92 -19.25
C TRP A 57 1.81 29.96 -18.21
N ALA A 58 1.64 30.77 -17.17
CA ALA A 58 2.43 30.72 -15.96
C ALA A 58 1.67 29.94 -14.89
N MET A 59 2.37 29.03 -14.21
CA MET A 59 1.88 28.36 -13.02
C MET A 59 2.63 28.91 -11.80
N PHE A 60 1.88 29.44 -10.84
CA PHE A 60 2.37 29.89 -9.54
C PHE A 60 1.83 28.98 -8.44
N THR A 61 2.54 28.89 -7.32
CA THR A 61 2.18 27.98 -6.24
C THR A 61 2.18 28.66 -4.89
N ALA A 62 1.20 28.31 -4.08
CA ALA A 62 1.08 28.73 -2.70
C ALA A 62 0.80 27.51 -1.82
N VAL A 63 1.22 27.56 -0.56
CA VAL A 63 0.83 26.58 0.45
C VAL A 63 0.30 27.35 1.65
N ASP A 64 -0.92 27.03 2.09
CA ASP A 64 -1.65 27.73 3.16
C ASP A 64 -1.69 29.26 3.00
N GLY A 65 -1.84 29.72 1.75
CA GLY A 65 -1.86 31.15 1.41
C GLY A 65 -0.50 31.84 1.42
N THR A 66 0.59 31.11 1.73
CA THR A 66 1.96 31.61 1.65
C THR A 66 2.56 31.30 0.28
N LYS A 67 3.23 32.28 -0.33
CA LYS A 67 3.89 32.13 -1.63
C LYS A 67 5.04 31.13 -1.55
N VAL A 68 5.07 30.15 -2.46
CA VAL A 68 6.15 29.16 -2.54
C VAL A 68 6.78 29.18 -3.91
N ASP A 69 8.02 29.67 -3.99
CA ASP A 69 8.72 29.83 -5.25
C ASP A 69 9.12 28.48 -5.86
N ALA A 70 8.98 28.38 -7.18
CA ALA A 70 9.59 27.34 -7.96
C ALA A 70 11.11 27.57 -8.03
N VAL A 71 11.88 26.60 -7.54
CA VAL A 71 13.33 26.54 -7.70
C VAL A 71 13.62 25.87 -9.03
N ALA A 72 14.28 26.59 -9.93
CA ALA A 72 14.64 26.03 -11.22
C ALA A 72 15.67 24.89 -11.05
N PRO A 73 15.48 23.71 -11.68
CA PRO A 73 16.65 23.01 -12.21
C PRO A 73 17.20 23.92 -13.32
N THR A 74 18.45 24.35 -13.17
CA THR A 74 19.14 25.40 -13.96
C THR A 74 19.23 25.17 -15.47
N THR A 75 18.46 24.23 -16.05
CA THR A 75 18.65 23.74 -17.41
C THR A 75 17.37 23.53 -18.22
N ASN A 76 16.15 23.44 -17.66
CA ASN A 76 14.99 22.96 -18.45
C ASN A 76 13.62 23.63 -18.26
N LEU A 77 13.40 24.45 -17.22
CA LEU A 77 12.14 25.18 -17.00
C LEU A 77 12.36 26.69 -17.10
N THR A 78 11.49 27.38 -17.84
CA THR A 78 11.52 28.85 -17.90
C THR A 78 10.78 29.41 -16.69
N ALA A 79 11.45 30.26 -15.90
CA ALA A 79 10.85 30.91 -14.75
C ALA A 79 9.80 31.95 -15.19
N ALA A 80 8.62 31.89 -14.57
CA ALA A 80 7.63 32.97 -14.62
C ALA A 80 7.86 33.85 -13.40
N THR A 81 8.09 35.16 -13.56
CA THR A 81 8.31 36.05 -12.40
C THR A 81 7.13 37.02 -12.25
N ALA A 82 6.45 36.95 -11.11
CA ALA A 82 5.45 37.92 -10.70
C ALA A 82 6.13 39.03 -9.88
N GLY A 83 6.31 40.22 -10.47
CA GLY A 83 7.04 41.32 -9.85
C GLY A 83 8.48 40.95 -9.47
N THR A 84 8.91 41.31 -8.25
CA THR A 84 10.24 40.96 -7.70
C THR A 84 10.19 39.83 -6.67
N ALA A 85 9.02 39.24 -6.41
CA ALA A 85 8.76 38.55 -5.13
C ALA A 85 8.15 37.15 -5.24
N HIS A 86 7.82 36.66 -6.45
CA HIS A 86 7.34 35.29 -6.60
C HIS A 86 7.74 34.66 -7.94
N VAL A 87 8.30 33.46 -7.88
CA VAL A 87 8.78 32.71 -9.03
C VAL A 87 7.91 31.48 -9.24
N GLY A 88 7.34 31.35 -10.43
CA GLY A 88 6.60 30.19 -10.91
C GLY A 88 7.28 29.55 -12.11
N ALA A 89 6.56 28.67 -12.80
CA ALA A 89 7.04 27.98 -14.00
C ALA A 89 6.16 28.30 -15.22
N ILE A 90 6.79 28.44 -16.38
CA ILE A 90 6.10 28.59 -17.65
C ILE A 90 5.71 27.22 -18.22
N VAL A 91 4.49 27.13 -18.72
CA VAL A 91 3.86 25.98 -19.37
C VAL A 91 3.54 26.39 -20.81
N ASN A 92 4.20 25.76 -21.78
CA ASN A 92 4.03 26.07 -23.20
C ASN A 92 3.22 24.98 -23.91
N PHE A 93 2.39 25.40 -24.87
CA PHE A 93 1.61 24.52 -25.74
C PHE A 93 1.91 24.83 -27.21
N ASN A 94 1.82 23.80 -28.05
CA ASN A 94 1.89 23.99 -29.50
C ASN A 94 0.54 24.50 -30.07
N ASN A 95 0.51 24.83 -31.36
CA ASN A 95 -0.71 25.31 -32.03
C ASN A 95 -1.86 24.28 -32.09
N SER A 96 -1.59 23.01 -31.76
CA SER A 96 -2.59 21.95 -31.65
C SER A 96 -3.10 21.76 -30.21
N GLY A 97 -2.68 22.60 -29.26
CA GLY A 97 -3.10 22.52 -27.86
C GLY A 97 -2.39 21.42 -27.05
N VAL A 98 -1.30 20.87 -27.58
CA VAL A 98 -0.51 19.82 -26.91
C VAL A 98 0.63 20.45 -26.12
N TYR A 99 0.82 20.01 -24.88
CA TYR A 99 1.91 20.45 -24.00
C TYR A 99 3.29 20.16 -24.58
N GLN A 100 4.14 21.18 -24.61
CA GLN A 100 5.56 21.05 -24.96
C GLN A 100 6.34 20.66 -23.72
N GLN A 101 6.45 19.36 -23.47
CA GLN A 101 7.12 18.83 -22.29
C GLN A 101 8.62 19.17 -22.30
N PRO A 102 9.16 19.81 -21.26
CA PRO A 102 10.59 20.04 -21.10
C PRO A 102 11.32 18.73 -20.74
N ALA A 103 12.64 18.69 -20.92
CA ALA A 103 13.45 17.50 -20.64
C ALA A 103 13.37 17.04 -19.16
N ASN A 104 13.11 17.98 -18.24
CA ASN A 104 12.68 17.69 -16.88
C ASN A 104 11.35 18.42 -16.61
N PRO A 105 10.21 17.72 -16.49
CA PRO A 105 8.88 18.31 -16.27
C PRO A 105 8.58 18.65 -14.80
N ASP A 106 9.47 18.30 -13.88
CA ASP A 106 9.22 18.48 -12.45
C ASP A 106 9.50 19.93 -12.03
N ILE A 107 8.48 20.61 -11.50
CA ILE A 107 8.58 21.96 -10.94
C ILE A 107 8.90 21.80 -9.46
N VAL A 108 10.19 21.87 -9.13
CA VAL A 108 10.67 21.75 -7.75
C VAL A 108 10.34 23.04 -7.02
N LEU A 109 9.57 22.97 -5.93
CA LEU A 109 9.32 24.13 -5.08
C LEU A 109 10.47 24.33 -4.10
N GLN A 110 10.65 25.55 -3.59
CA GLN A 110 11.58 25.82 -2.50
C GLN A 110 11.20 25.01 -1.25
N PRO A 111 12.17 24.76 -0.34
CA PRO A 111 11.85 24.08 0.91
C PRO A 111 10.71 24.78 1.65
N LEU A 112 9.79 24.01 2.22
CA LEU A 112 8.57 24.57 2.79
C LEU A 112 8.74 25.07 4.23
N GLY A 113 9.77 24.66 4.96
CA GLY A 113 10.09 25.20 6.28
C GLY A 113 11.15 26.30 6.26
N THR A 114 11.89 26.46 7.37
CA THR A 114 12.97 27.47 7.49
C THR A 114 14.30 26.85 7.06
N PRO A 115 15.10 27.47 6.17
CA PRO A 115 15.07 28.88 5.72
C PRO A 115 14.33 29.14 4.39
N GLY A 116 13.47 28.23 3.93
CA GLY A 116 12.69 28.39 2.70
C GLY A 116 11.41 29.23 2.88
N ALA A 117 10.28 28.74 2.37
CA ALA A 117 9.02 29.48 2.37
C ALA A 117 8.42 29.74 3.76
N GLY A 118 8.91 29.05 4.81
CA GLY A 118 8.46 29.26 6.19
C GLY A 118 7.01 28.88 6.47
N VAL A 119 6.44 27.97 5.67
CA VAL A 119 5.07 27.45 5.78
C VAL A 119 4.95 26.47 6.93
N TYR A 120 5.93 25.59 7.11
CA TYR A 120 5.90 24.58 8.16
C TYR A 120 6.22 25.14 9.54
N SER A 121 5.50 24.65 10.55
CA SER A 121 5.66 25.03 11.95
C SER A 121 6.98 24.48 12.54
N SER A 122 7.40 25.04 13.68
CA SER A 122 8.63 24.63 14.37
C SER A 122 8.53 23.17 14.83
N GLY A 123 9.22 22.26 14.13
CA GLY A 123 9.32 20.84 14.51
C GLY A 123 9.29 19.89 13.31
N ALA A 124 8.67 20.31 12.20
CA ALA A 124 8.70 19.57 10.94
C ALA A 124 10.05 19.73 10.22
N ASP A 125 10.39 18.78 9.35
CA ASP A 125 11.57 18.87 8.49
C ASP A 125 11.44 20.06 7.53
N GLY A 126 12.12 21.16 7.86
CA GLY A 126 12.09 22.37 7.06
C GLY A 126 12.80 22.25 5.70
N THR A 127 13.50 21.15 5.45
CA THR A 127 14.14 20.86 4.17
C THR A 127 13.24 20.12 3.19
N GLN A 128 12.03 19.73 3.58
CA GLN A 128 11.10 19.06 2.69
C GLN A 128 10.69 19.99 1.52
N ASN A 129 10.91 19.51 0.30
CA ASN A 129 10.48 20.12 -0.95
C ASN A 129 9.29 19.36 -1.51
N VAL A 130 8.42 20.07 -2.23
CA VAL A 130 7.32 19.48 -2.99
C VAL A 130 7.60 19.67 -4.47
N ASN A 131 7.49 18.59 -5.24
CA ASN A 131 7.65 18.64 -6.69
C ASN A 131 6.27 18.63 -7.34
N VAL A 132 5.95 19.69 -8.08
CA VAL A 132 4.71 19.76 -8.84
C VAL A 132 4.98 19.32 -10.27
N ARG A 133 4.30 18.28 -10.71
CA ARG A 133 4.43 17.76 -12.08
C ARG A 133 3.12 17.90 -12.85
N LEU A 134 3.22 18.48 -14.04
CA LEU A 134 2.14 18.55 -15.02
C LEU A 134 2.25 17.36 -15.98
N GLU A 135 1.31 16.44 -15.90
CA GLU A 135 1.25 15.22 -16.70
C GLU A 135 0.42 15.47 -17.96
N ASN A 136 1.08 15.88 -19.03
CA ASN A 136 0.47 16.15 -20.33
C ASN A 136 -0.81 17.00 -20.25
N PRO A 137 -0.74 18.22 -19.68
CA PRO A 137 -1.89 19.12 -19.73
C PRO A 137 -2.25 19.42 -21.20
N THR A 138 -3.49 19.81 -21.42
CA THR A 138 -3.99 20.18 -22.75
C THR A 138 -4.46 21.62 -22.76
N GLN A 139 -4.50 22.20 -23.96
CA GLN A 139 -5.06 23.52 -24.17
C GLN A 139 -6.10 23.48 -25.29
N PHE A 140 -7.36 23.26 -24.92
CA PHE A 140 -8.49 23.31 -25.83
C PHE A 140 -9.45 24.45 -25.48
N SER A 141 -10.34 24.81 -26.41
CA SER A 141 -11.33 25.87 -26.20
C SER A 141 -12.47 25.49 -25.24
N SER A 142 -12.38 24.35 -24.57
CA SER A 142 -13.26 23.94 -23.46
C SER A 142 -12.92 24.68 -22.17
N GLY A 143 -13.84 24.62 -21.20
CA GLY A 143 -13.64 25.19 -19.86
C GLY A 143 -12.45 24.57 -19.11
N PHE A 144 -12.03 25.23 -18.03
CA PHE A 144 -10.95 24.74 -17.19
C PHE A 144 -11.43 23.49 -16.46
N GLU A 145 -10.68 22.41 -16.60
CA GLU A 145 -11.03 21.13 -16.02
C GLU A 145 -9.76 20.45 -15.53
N VAL A 146 -9.77 19.97 -14.29
CA VAL A 146 -8.70 19.16 -13.72
C VAL A 146 -9.06 17.71 -13.93
N THR A 147 -8.30 17.01 -14.78
CA THR A 147 -8.57 15.62 -15.16
C THR A 147 -7.90 14.63 -14.22
N SER A 148 -6.75 14.98 -13.64
CA SER A 148 -6.11 14.18 -12.58
C SER A 148 -5.38 15.08 -11.58
N LEU A 149 -5.48 14.71 -10.30
CA LEU A 149 -4.82 15.40 -9.22
C LEU A 149 -4.44 14.38 -8.15
N GLU A 150 -3.15 14.09 -8.06
CA GLU A 150 -2.58 13.07 -7.18
C GLU A 150 -1.44 13.69 -6.36
N GLN A 151 -1.21 13.14 -5.18
CA GLN A 151 -0.02 13.35 -4.37
C GLN A 151 0.46 12.02 -3.78
N ASP A 152 1.65 12.04 -3.18
CA ASP A 152 2.31 10.92 -2.53
C ASP A 152 2.47 11.05 -1.00
N GLY A 153 2.00 12.13 -0.39
CA GLY A 153 2.03 12.37 1.06
C GLY A 153 0.96 11.60 1.84
N LEU A 154 1.30 11.15 3.05
CA LEU A 154 0.39 10.43 3.95
C LEU A 154 0.33 11.13 5.30
N THR A 155 -0.87 11.20 5.89
CA THR A 155 -1.01 11.57 7.30
C THR A 155 -0.56 10.44 8.23
N VAL A 156 -0.42 10.74 9.52
CA VAL A 156 -0.10 9.74 10.55
C VAL A 156 -1.18 8.65 10.56
N GLY A 157 -0.75 7.43 10.23
CA GLY A 157 -1.58 6.24 10.29
C GLY A 157 -1.42 5.53 11.63
N ARG A 158 -2.52 5.26 12.32
CA ARG A 158 -2.55 4.29 13.42
C ARG A 158 -2.87 2.92 12.85
N LEU A 159 -2.26 1.87 13.38
CA LEU A 159 -2.60 0.50 13.01
C LEU A 159 -4.08 0.25 13.31
N THR A 160 -4.87 -0.06 12.27
CA THR A 160 -6.31 -0.36 12.39
C THR A 160 -6.58 -1.85 12.32
N GLY A 161 -5.79 -2.60 11.55
CA GLY A 161 -5.95 -4.04 11.41
C GLY A 161 -4.69 -4.75 10.96
N VAL A 162 -4.69 -6.06 11.18
CA VAL A 162 -3.73 -6.99 10.60
C VAL A 162 -4.52 -8.06 9.87
N GLU A 163 -4.22 -8.21 8.59
CA GLU A 163 -4.81 -9.22 7.73
C GLU A 163 -3.72 -10.20 7.28
N ILE A 164 -4.10 -11.47 7.13
CA ILE A 164 -3.22 -12.51 6.59
C ILE A 164 -3.84 -12.98 5.29
N GLY A 165 -3.15 -12.75 4.18
CA GLY A 165 -3.57 -13.20 2.86
C GLY A 165 -3.55 -14.72 2.71
N PRO A 166 -4.19 -15.27 1.66
CA PRO A 166 -4.17 -16.70 1.38
C PRO A 166 -2.78 -17.26 1.03
N ASP A 167 -1.88 -16.39 0.59
CA ASP A 167 -0.45 -16.62 0.35
C ASP A 167 0.39 -16.60 1.65
N GLY A 168 -0.24 -16.32 2.79
CA GLY A 168 0.40 -16.15 4.09
C GLY A 168 1.05 -14.79 4.29
N LEU A 169 0.84 -13.82 3.39
CA LEU A 169 1.39 -12.47 3.53
C LEU A 169 0.60 -11.70 4.62
N VAL A 170 1.29 -11.35 5.69
CA VAL A 170 0.77 -10.54 6.78
C VAL A 170 0.86 -9.08 6.38
N LYS A 171 -0.28 -8.41 6.23
CA LYS A 171 -0.39 -6.99 5.91
C LYS A 171 -0.98 -6.24 7.10
N ALA A 172 -0.33 -5.15 7.48
CA ALA A 172 -0.92 -4.17 8.38
C ALA A 172 -1.73 -3.16 7.55
N THR A 173 -2.92 -2.82 8.02
CA THR A 173 -3.72 -1.71 7.51
C THR A 173 -3.67 -0.58 8.52
N TYR A 174 -3.53 0.65 8.01
CA TYR A 174 -3.43 1.86 8.82
C TYR A 174 -4.63 2.78 8.57
N SER A 175 -4.94 3.65 9.54
CA SER A 175 -6.05 4.60 9.45
C SER A 175 -5.90 5.64 8.35
N ASN A 176 -4.69 5.82 7.80
CA ASN A 176 -4.40 6.70 6.67
C ASN A 176 -4.64 6.04 5.30
N GLY A 177 -5.23 4.83 5.28
CA GLY A 177 -5.52 4.09 4.04
C GLY A 177 -4.33 3.33 3.45
N SER A 178 -3.14 3.48 4.03
CA SER A 178 -1.96 2.72 3.60
C SER A 178 -2.00 1.27 4.10
N SER A 179 -1.45 0.36 3.31
CA SER A 179 -1.21 -1.03 3.71
C SER A 179 0.26 -1.37 3.55
N GLN A 180 0.87 -1.88 4.62
CA GLN A 180 2.28 -2.27 4.62
C GLN A 180 2.41 -3.78 4.82
N PRO A 181 3.17 -4.50 3.96
CA PRO A 181 3.52 -5.88 4.22
C PRO A 181 4.49 -5.94 5.40
N LEU A 182 4.15 -6.73 6.43
CA LEU A 182 4.99 -6.91 7.62
C LEU A 182 5.90 -8.13 7.49
N GLY A 183 5.39 -9.20 6.90
CA GLY A 183 6.10 -10.47 6.81
C GLY A 183 5.21 -11.55 6.22
N ARG A 184 5.75 -12.75 6.08
CA ARG A 184 5.02 -13.89 5.51
C ARG A 184 5.13 -15.10 6.42
N VAL A 185 4.03 -15.82 6.58
CA VAL A 185 4.03 -17.12 7.27
C VAL A 185 4.69 -18.15 6.36
N ALA A 186 5.83 -18.68 6.81
CA ALA A 186 6.49 -19.79 6.13
C ALA A 186 5.79 -21.11 6.47
N MET A 187 5.61 -21.96 5.46
CA MET A 187 5.14 -23.34 5.64
C MET A 187 6.28 -24.32 5.37
N ALA A 188 6.22 -25.48 6.02
CA ALA A 188 7.16 -26.56 5.81
C ALA A 188 6.41 -27.83 5.42
N ARG A 189 6.89 -28.51 4.37
CA ARG A 189 6.40 -29.82 3.97
C ARG A 189 7.50 -30.85 4.18
N PHE A 190 7.11 -32.04 4.60
CA PHE A 190 8.01 -33.19 4.71
C PHE A 190 7.71 -34.19 3.60
N ARG A 191 8.73 -34.94 3.16
CA ARG A 191 8.53 -35.98 2.13
C ARG A 191 7.67 -37.12 2.66
N ASN A 192 7.80 -37.43 3.96
CA ASN A 192 7.02 -38.45 4.63
C ASN A 192 6.48 -37.92 5.97
N GLU A 193 5.21 -37.51 5.98
CA GLU A 193 4.55 -36.95 7.16
C GLU A 193 4.36 -37.98 8.28
N GLN A 194 4.12 -39.25 7.94
CA GLN A 194 4.00 -40.35 8.91
C GLN A 194 5.33 -40.68 9.60
N GLY A 195 6.44 -40.19 9.05
CA GLY A 195 7.77 -40.32 9.66
C GLY A 195 8.03 -39.28 10.75
N LEU A 196 7.15 -38.28 10.95
CA LEU A 196 7.35 -37.25 11.97
C LEU A 196 7.19 -37.84 13.36
N THR A 197 8.02 -37.37 14.30
CA THR A 197 7.91 -37.77 15.71
C THR A 197 7.11 -36.72 16.46
N GLN A 198 6.01 -37.13 17.10
CA GLN A 198 5.21 -36.25 17.94
C GLN A 198 6.00 -35.89 19.21
N ILE A 199 6.14 -34.59 19.49
CA ILE A 199 6.84 -34.11 20.69
C ILE A 199 5.87 -33.59 21.77
N GLY A 200 4.58 -33.42 21.43
CA GLY A 200 3.51 -33.10 22.37
C GLY A 200 2.36 -32.32 21.73
N ASN A 201 1.14 -32.47 22.26
CA ASN A 201 -0.09 -31.83 21.75
C ASN A 201 -0.20 -31.97 20.21
N THR A 202 -0.15 -30.84 19.50
CA THR A 202 -0.20 -30.73 18.04
C THR A 202 1.17 -30.45 17.39
N SER A 203 2.26 -30.56 18.16
CA SER A 203 3.63 -30.27 17.71
C SER A 203 4.37 -31.53 17.28
N TRP A 204 5.01 -31.45 16.13
CA TRP A 204 5.74 -32.52 15.48
C TRP A 204 7.19 -32.10 15.22
N LYS A 205 8.12 -33.06 15.27
CA LYS A 205 9.54 -32.84 14.99
C LYS A 205 10.00 -33.73 13.84
N ALA A 206 10.90 -33.18 13.02
CA ALA A 206 11.58 -33.92 11.96
C ALA A 206 12.37 -35.11 12.53
N SER A 207 12.30 -36.25 11.83
CA SER A 207 13.05 -37.47 12.13
C SER A 207 13.82 -37.94 10.89
N GLN A 208 14.70 -38.91 11.05
CA GLN A 208 15.38 -39.53 9.90
C GLN A 208 14.39 -40.18 8.92
N GLY A 209 13.21 -40.63 9.40
CA GLY A 209 12.16 -41.22 8.57
C GLY A 209 11.26 -40.21 7.84
N SER A 210 11.21 -38.94 8.29
CA SER A 210 10.43 -37.88 7.61
C SER A 210 11.19 -37.20 6.48
N GLY A 211 12.53 -37.20 6.59
CA GLY A 211 13.42 -36.37 5.77
C GLY A 211 13.48 -34.92 6.25
N GLU A 212 14.24 -34.10 5.54
CA GLU A 212 14.43 -32.68 5.81
C GLU A 212 13.14 -31.87 5.49
N PRO A 213 12.86 -30.79 6.25
CA PRO A 213 11.77 -29.88 5.95
C PRO A 213 12.05 -29.10 4.67
N LEU A 214 11.09 -29.10 3.74
CA LEU A 214 11.09 -28.20 2.60
C LEU A 214 10.23 -26.98 2.94
N ALA A 215 10.86 -25.83 3.14
CA ALA A 215 10.17 -24.57 3.39
C ALA A 215 9.60 -23.97 2.10
N GLY A 216 8.47 -23.29 2.19
CA GLY A 216 7.85 -22.57 1.09
C GLY A 216 6.75 -21.61 1.54
N GLU A 217 6.11 -21.00 0.54
CA GLU A 217 5.10 -19.97 0.72
C GLU A 217 3.68 -20.56 0.57
N GLY A 218 2.68 -19.89 1.13
CA GLY A 218 1.28 -20.24 0.87
C GLY A 218 0.88 -19.99 -0.56
N ASP A 219 -0.08 -20.79 -1.03
CA ASP A 219 -0.66 -20.67 -2.37
C ASP A 219 0.36 -20.80 -3.52
N SER A 220 1.49 -21.47 -3.27
CA SER A 220 2.58 -21.63 -4.24
C SER A 220 3.11 -23.06 -4.29
N GLY A 221 3.34 -23.56 -5.50
CA GLY A 221 3.86 -24.91 -5.74
C GLY A 221 2.93 -26.01 -5.22
N THR A 222 3.43 -26.81 -4.27
CA THR A 222 2.68 -27.92 -3.65
C THR A 222 2.05 -27.56 -2.30
N PHE A 223 2.11 -26.30 -1.90
CA PHE A 223 1.53 -25.83 -0.64
C PHE A 223 0.07 -25.40 -0.84
N GLY A 224 -0.75 -25.59 0.19
CA GLY A 224 -2.14 -25.14 0.20
C GLY A 224 -2.27 -23.63 0.41
N THR A 225 -3.52 -23.15 0.37
CA THR A 225 -3.86 -21.77 0.76
C THR A 225 -4.02 -21.68 2.27
N ILE A 226 -3.68 -20.52 2.84
CA ILE A 226 -3.94 -20.21 4.24
C ILE A 226 -5.35 -19.61 4.37
N LYS A 227 -6.14 -20.12 5.31
CA LYS A 227 -7.43 -19.51 5.68
C LYS A 227 -7.25 -18.73 6.98
N SER A 228 -7.18 -17.41 6.87
CA SER A 228 -7.09 -16.52 8.03
C SER A 228 -8.38 -16.58 8.87
N ALA A 229 -8.24 -16.40 10.19
CA ALA A 229 -9.36 -16.37 11.14
C ALA A 229 -10.25 -17.64 11.14
N ALA A 230 -9.75 -18.75 10.60
CA ALA A 230 -10.38 -20.06 10.68
C ALA A 230 -9.52 -21.01 11.54
N LEU A 231 -10.18 -21.95 12.22
CA LEU A 231 -9.52 -23.02 12.97
C LEU A 231 -9.88 -24.36 12.33
N GLU A 232 -8.88 -25.17 12.02
CA GLU A 232 -9.09 -26.53 11.53
C GLU A 232 -9.64 -27.43 12.64
N GLN A 233 -10.71 -28.14 12.35
CA GLN A 233 -11.32 -29.10 13.27
C GLN A 233 -10.62 -30.45 13.21
N ALA A 234 -10.83 -31.27 14.24
CA ALA A 234 -10.34 -32.65 14.24
C ALA A 234 -10.93 -33.42 13.06
N ASN A 235 -10.11 -34.28 12.44
CA ASN A 235 -10.52 -35.16 11.34
C ASN A 235 -11.18 -36.46 11.82
N VAL A 236 -11.57 -36.54 13.10
CA VAL A 236 -12.09 -37.75 13.75
C VAL A 236 -13.62 -37.78 13.68
N ASP A 237 -14.18 -38.90 13.21
CA ASP A 237 -15.62 -39.15 13.23
C ASP A 237 -15.99 -40.05 14.42
N LEU A 238 -16.72 -39.48 15.38
CA LEU A 238 -17.12 -40.16 16.62
C LEU A 238 -17.93 -41.44 16.38
N THR A 239 -18.68 -41.53 15.29
CA THR A 239 -19.49 -42.72 15.00
C THR A 239 -18.63 -43.91 14.61
N THR A 240 -17.62 -43.69 13.77
CA THR A 240 -16.65 -44.71 13.37
C THR A 240 -15.79 -45.14 14.56
N GLU A 241 -15.27 -44.19 15.34
CA GLU A 241 -14.47 -44.49 16.54
C GLU A 241 -15.24 -45.33 17.57
N LEU A 242 -16.54 -45.09 17.74
CA LEU A 242 -17.37 -45.87 18.65
C LEU A 242 -17.57 -47.30 18.15
N VAL A 243 -17.77 -47.50 16.85
CA VAL A 243 -17.90 -48.83 16.26
C VAL A 243 -16.59 -49.62 16.40
N ASP A 244 -15.45 -48.97 16.15
CA ASP A 244 -14.13 -49.58 16.31
C ASP A 244 -13.85 -49.96 17.77
N LEU A 245 -14.28 -49.13 18.73
CA LEU A 245 -14.20 -49.47 20.16
C LEU A 245 -15.06 -50.69 20.51
N ILE A 246 -16.28 -50.78 19.98
CA ILE A 246 -17.15 -51.96 20.19
C ILE A 246 -16.53 -53.21 19.54
N ALA A 247 -15.94 -53.09 18.36
CA ALA A 247 -15.26 -54.18 17.68
C ALA A 247 -14.04 -54.66 18.48
N ALA A 248 -13.20 -53.74 18.94
CA ALA A 248 -12.05 -54.04 19.80
C ALA A 248 -12.49 -54.71 21.11
N GLN A 249 -13.56 -54.24 21.75
CA GLN A 249 -14.12 -54.84 22.95
C GLN A 249 -14.64 -56.26 22.70
N ARG A 250 -15.36 -56.49 21.60
CA ARG A 250 -15.83 -57.84 21.21
C ARG A 250 -14.67 -58.78 20.94
N ASN A 251 -13.62 -58.31 20.26
CA ASN A 251 -12.41 -59.11 20.01
C ASN A 251 -11.70 -59.46 21.32
N PHE A 252 -11.59 -58.51 22.26
CA PHE A 252 -11.04 -58.77 23.58
C PHE A 252 -11.86 -59.79 24.39
N GLN A 253 -13.20 -59.67 24.36
CA GLN A 253 -14.10 -60.64 24.99
C GLN A 253 -13.98 -62.04 24.38
N ALA A 254 -13.88 -62.13 23.04
CA ALA A 254 -13.68 -63.40 22.34
C ALA A 254 -12.34 -64.05 22.72
N ASN A 255 -11.26 -63.28 22.74
CA ASN A 255 -9.93 -63.75 23.16
C ASN A 255 -9.94 -64.20 24.64
N SER A 256 -10.63 -63.47 25.51
CA SER A 256 -10.74 -63.81 26.93
C SER A 256 -11.51 -65.11 27.16
N ARG A 257 -12.61 -65.33 26.43
CA ARG A 257 -13.36 -66.61 26.49
C ARG A 257 -12.54 -67.78 25.95
N ALA A 258 -11.76 -67.58 24.89
CA ALA A 258 -10.88 -68.62 24.36
C ALA A 258 -9.82 -69.04 25.41
N LEU A 259 -9.27 -68.09 26.16
CA LEU A 259 -8.36 -68.36 27.28
C LEU A 259 -9.06 -69.10 28.43
N GLU A 260 -10.28 -68.71 28.80
CA GLU A 260 -11.05 -69.35 29.88
C GLU A 260 -11.41 -70.81 29.56
N VAL A 261 -11.82 -71.09 28.32
CA VAL A 261 -12.06 -72.45 27.84
C VAL A 261 -10.77 -73.27 27.85
N ASN A 262 -9.65 -72.70 27.42
CA ASN A 262 -8.35 -73.37 27.46
C ASN A 262 -7.91 -73.70 28.91
N GLN A 263 -8.13 -72.77 29.84
CA GLN A 263 -7.81 -72.97 31.24
C GLN A 263 -8.68 -74.05 31.89
N THR A 264 -9.97 -74.09 31.55
CA THR A 264 -10.90 -75.14 32.00
C THR A 264 -10.50 -76.52 31.45
N LEU A 265 -10.15 -76.62 30.16
CA LEU A 265 -9.64 -77.85 29.55
C LEU A 265 -8.35 -78.34 30.24
N SER A 266 -7.42 -77.42 30.50
CA SER A 266 -6.16 -77.74 31.20
C SER A 266 -6.39 -78.26 32.62
N GLN A 267 -7.32 -77.65 33.36
CA GLN A 267 -7.70 -78.12 34.70
C GLN A 267 -8.38 -79.49 34.65
N THR A 268 -9.28 -79.73 33.69
CA THR A 268 -9.91 -81.05 33.52
C THR A 268 -8.88 -82.13 33.21
N ILE A 269 -7.89 -81.85 32.34
CA ILE A 269 -6.78 -82.80 32.07
C ILE A 269 -6.00 -83.13 33.35
N LEU A 270 -5.73 -82.14 34.21
CA LEU A 270 -5.05 -82.37 35.50
C LEU A 270 -5.88 -83.20 36.49
N GLN A 271 -7.21 -83.19 36.37
CA GLN A 271 -8.13 -83.94 37.23
C GLN A 271 -8.39 -85.39 36.76
N ILE A 272 -7.98 -85.78 35.54
CA ILE A 272 -8.08 -87.16 35.04
C ILE A 272 -6.89 -88.01 35.57
N ARG A 273 -6.70 -88.04 36.89
CA ARG A 273 -5.71 -88.91 37.55
C ARG A 273 -6.39 -89.84 38.54
#